data_AF-A0A971VCG6-F1
#
_entry.id   AF-A0A971VCG6-F1
#
_cell.length_a   1.000
_cell.length_b   1.000
_cell.length_c   1.000
_cell.angle_alpha   90.00
_cell.angle_beta   90.00
_cell.angle_gamma   90.00
#
_symmetry.space_group_name_H-M   'P 1'
#
loop_
_entity.id
_entity.type
_entity.pdbx_description
1 polymer ?
#
loop_
_entity_poly.entity_id
_entity_poly.type
_entity_poly.pdbx_seq_one_letter_code
_entity_poly.pdbx_strand_id
1 'polypeptide(L)'
;MSKAAFGAAERAVLALFKPGEYFEYHGQRYRVKFSGKPTCSDGEPKTDIYVLAENAYGDKREFKISFKKENADFLENKISAKRASQILGENWADIIMASTLSIKQEFYSRPLIYKESYARTECGSITLGWKFEFVNKPGGHLSGRMPLTREQLLDVYSGANLSPDKRNASVDGVKIPNSGVANYVLMYDKISSDTVQKIVNILIPVENYVEMYPDIFFACKALNYRTFSQKYDGNRPLSVYINWRVENGRLTPHFVFDEPLKVGGDAVAKNLLYCLKTLGINNTDQINISNVSCSEIVYRL
;
A
#
# COMPACT_ATOMS: atom_id res chain seq x y z
N MET A 1 -7.77 2.18 16.14
CA MET A 1 -8.85 3.06 15.66
C MET A 1 -9.49 2.46 14.41
N SER A 2 -10.81 2.29 14.38
CA SER A 2 -11.55 1.70 13.24
C SER A 2 -11.53 2.59 12.00
N LYS A 3 -11.83 2.02 10.82
CA LYS A 3 -11.98 2.77 9.55
C LYS A 3 -13.10 3.83 9.64
N ALA A 4 -14.17 3.53 10.38
CA ALA A 4 -15.31 4.43 10.58
C ALA A 4 -14.92 5.72 11.32
N ALA A 5 -14.12 5.61 12.39
CA ALA A 5 -13.66 6.77 13.16
C ALA A 5 -12.73 7.70 12.36
N PHE A 6 -11.91 7.14 11.47
CA PHE A 6 -11.05 7.93 10.59
C PHE A 6 -11.85 8.74 9.58
N GLY A 7 -12.80 8.10 8.88
CA GLY A 7 -13.67 8.81 7.93
C GLY A 7 -14.57 9.85 8.60
N ALA A 8 -14.94 9.66 9.86
CA ALA A 8 -15.69 10.66 10.63
C ALA A 8 -14.85 11.93 10.90
N ALA A 9 -13.59 11.78 11.29
CA ALA A 9 -12.71 12.93 11.50
C ALA A 9 -12.37 13.66 10.20
N GLU A 10 -12.13 12.93 9.11
CA GLU A 10 -11.93 13.53 7.78
C GLU A 10 -13.11 14.43 7.41
N ARG A 11 -14.35 13.93 7.57
CA ARG A 11 -15.57 14.72 7.33
C ARG A 11 -15.69 15.91 8.29
N ALA A 12 -15.31 15.74 9.56
CA ALA A 12 -15.34 16.83 10.53
C ALA A 12 -14.38 17.95 10.13
N VAL A 13 -13.16 17.63 9.67
CA VAL A 13 -12.19 18.61 9.17
C VAL A 13 -12.72 19.30 7.92
N LEU A 14 -13.24 18.54 6.95
CA LEU A 14 -13.82 19.11 5.72
C LEU A 14 -14.95 20.10 6.06
N ALA A 15 -15.79 19.80 7.05
CA ALA A 15 -16.89 20.67 7.45
C ALA A 15 -16.43 22.03 8.03
N LEU A 16 -15.20 22.13 8.54
CA LEU A 16 -14.62 23.40 9.00
C LEU A 16 -14.29 24.34 7.84
N PHE A 17 -14.00 23.79 6.65
CA PHE A 17 -13.71 24.56 5.44
C PHE A 17 -14.96 24.92 4.64
N LYS A 18 -16.11 25.17 5.29
CA LYS A 18 -17.33 25.55 4.55
C LYS A 18 -17.12 26.88 3.78
N PRO A 19 -17.70 27.02 2.57
CA PRO A 19 -17.63 28.26 1.81
C PRO A 19 -18.08 29.47 2.64
N GLY A 20 -17.30 30.54 2.59
CA GLY A 20 -17.54 31.75 3.38
C GLY A 20 -16.68 31.89 4.63
N GLU A 21 -16.10 30.81 5.14
CA GLU A 21 -15.18 30.86 6.28
C GLU A 21 -13.86 31.57 5.92
N TYR A 22 -13.21 32.12 6.93
CA TYR A 22 -11.95 32.85 6.79
C TYR A 22 -10.83 32.23 7.63
N PHE A 23 -9.62 32.30 7.11
CA PHE A 23 -8.40 31.96 7.83
C PHE A 23 -7.23 32.80 7.34
N GLU A 24 -6.24 32.98 8.20
CA GLU A 24 -4.94 33.57 7.91
C GLU A 24 -3.97 32.48 7.45
N TYR A 25 -3.21 32.76 6.40
CA TYR A 25 -2.18 31.88 5.87
C TYR A 25 -1.04 32.71 5.27
N HIS A 26 0.19 32.53 5.76
CA HIS A 26 1.38 33.33 5.38
C HIS A 26 1.15 34.86 5.45
N GLY A 27 0.47 35.32 6.51
CA GLY A 27 0.23 36.75 6.75
C GLY A 27 -0.86 37.37 5.87
N GLN A 28 -1.62 36.55 5.13
CA GLN A 28 -2.76 37.01 4.35
C GLN A 28 -4.05 36.29 4.75
N ARG A 29 -5.15 37.04 4.74
CA ARG A 29 -6.49 36.52 5.00
C ARG A 29 -7.11 35.96 3.74
N TYR A 30 -7.50 34.69 3.78
CA TYR A 30 -8.20 33.99 2.71
C TYR A 30 -9.65 33.68 3.13
N ARG A 31 -10.55 33.74 2.15
CA ARG A 31 -11.94 33.27 2.25
C ARG A 31 -12.08 31.94 1.51
N VAL A 32 -12.65 30.93 2.15
CA VAL A 32 -12.97 29.67 1.46
C VAL A 32 -14.06 29.93 0.42
N LYS A 33 -13.79 29.54 -0.83
CA LYS A 33 -14.74 29.62 -1.95
C LYS A 33 -15.42 28.29 -2.19
N PHE A 34 -14.68 27.21 -2.06
CA PHE A 34 -15.15 25.86 -2.36
C PHE A 34 -14.31 24.84 -1.61
N SER A 35 -14.93 23.77 -1.15
CA SER A 35 -14.25 22.65 -0.51
C SER A 35 -15.02 21.36 -0.74
N GLY A 36 -14.35 20.24 -0.90
CA GLY A 36 -15.00 18.95 -1.01
C GLY A 36 -14.02 17.79 -0.95
N LYS A 37 -14.55 16.56 -0.99
CA LYS A 37 -13.75 15.34 -1.05
C LYS A 37 -13.45 14.99 -2.52
N PRO A 38 -12.18 14.90 -2.93
CA PRO A 38 -11.83 14.40 -4.25
C PRO A 38 -12.18 12.92 -4.44
N THR A 39 -12.72 12.58 -5.60
CA THR A 39 -13.11 11.22 -5.98
C THR A 39 -12.69 10.90 -7.42
N CYS A 40 -12.48 9.62 -7.72
CA CYS A 40 -12.12 9.12 -9.06
C CYS A 40 -12.86 7.81 -9.36
N SER A 41 -12.74 7.30 -10.59
CA SER A 41 -13.45 6.10 -11.04
C SER A 41 -12.94 4.80 -10.41
N ASP A 42 -11.65 4.75 -10.04
CA ASP A 42 -11.02 3.56 -9.44
C ASP A 42 -10.06 3.94 -8.30
N GLY A 43 -10.29 3.33 -7.13
CA GLY A 43 -9.55 3.61 -5.90
C GLY A 43 -9.81 5.02 -5.35
N GLU A 44 -8.84 5.55 -4.60
CA GLU A 44 -8.88 6.89 -4.01
C GLU A 44 -7.69 7.73 -4.53
N PRO A 45 -7.88 9.04 -4.77
CA PRO A 45 -6.77 9.99 -4.92
C PRO A 45 -5.94 10.11 -3.63
N LYS A 46 -4.78 10.78 -3.68
CA LYS A 46 -3.95 11.05 -2.48
C LYS A 46 -4.48 12.20 -1.64
N THR A 47 -5.25 13.09 -2.27
CA THR A 47 -5.92 14.20 -1.59
C THR A 47 -7.24 13.72 -1.03
N ASP A 48 -7.41 13.87 0.29
CA ASP A 48 -8.63 13.50 1.01
C ASP A 48 -9.58 14.70 1.12
N ILE A 49 -9.02 15.92 1.21
CA ILE A 49 -9.77 17.18 1.34
C ILE A 49 -9.19 18.21 0.36
N TYR A 50 -10.02 18.75 -0.51
CA TYR A 50 -9.69 19.86 -1.40
C TYR A 50 -10.34 21.14 -0.90
N VAL A 51 -9.61 22.24 -0.89
CA VAL A 51 -10.10 23.59 -0.56
C VAL A 51 -9.55 24.60 -1.55
N LEU A 52 -10.44 25.38 -2.17
CA LEU A 52 -10.10 26.58 -2.93
C LEU A 52 -10.41 27.81 -2.07
N ALA A 53 -9.40 28.63 -1.81
CA ALA A 53 -9.55 29.88 -1.08
C ALA A 53 -9.03 31.07 -1.90
N GLU A 54 -9.53 32.26 -1.61
CA GLU A 54 -9.18 33.50 -2.31
C GLU A 54 -8.98 34.63 -1.30
N ASN A 55 -7.93 35.44 -1.47
CA ASN A 55 -7.73 36.62 -0.65
C ASN A 55 -8.51 37.84 -1.20
N ALA A 56 -8.40 38.99 -0.54
CA ALA A 56 -9.06 40.22 -0.98
C ALA A 56 -8.51 40.80 -2.30
N TYR A 57 -7.30 40.40 -2.71
CA TYR A 57 -6.66 40.82 -3.95
C TYR A 57 -7.03 39.95 -5.17
N GLY A 58 -7.79 38.86 -4.94
CA GLY A 58 -8.19 37.91 -5.98
C GLY A 58 -7.22 36.74 -6.16
N ASP A 59 -6.17 36.64 -5.35
CA ASP A 59 -5.22 35.52 -5.43
C ASP A 59 -5.89 34.25 -4.91
N LYS A 60 -5.95 33.24 -5.78
CA LYS A 60 -6.50 31.93 -5.47
C LYS A 60 -5.41 30.97 -5.00
N ARG A 61 -5.73 30.17 -3.99
CA ARG A 61 -4.85 29.12 -3.48
C ARG A 61 -5.63 27.83 -3.25
N GLU A 62 -5.03 26.72 -3.68
CA GLU A 62 -5.55 25.37 -3.46
C GLU A 62 -4.84 24.70 -2.28
N PHE A 63 -5.61 24.19 -1.34
CA PHE A 63 -5.14 23.32 -0.26
C PHE A 63 -5.65 21.92 -0.53
N LYS A 64 -4.73 21.03 -0.90
CA LYS A 64 -4.96 19.65 -1.30
C LYS A 64 -4.36 18.77 -0.21
N ILE A 65 -5.18 18.48 0.78
CA ILE A 65 -4.76 17.92 2.06
C ILE A 65 -4.86 16.39 1.99
N SER A 66 -3.75 15.70 2.20
CA SER A 66 -3.71 14.27 2.51
C SER A 66 -3.83 14.09 4.02
N PHE A 67 -4.84 13.35 4.44
CA PHE A 67 -5.18 13.08 5.81
C PHE A 67 -4.50 11.79 6.27
N LYS A 68 -3.64 11.86 7.29
CA LYS A 68 -2.83 10.73 7.74
C LYS A 68 -2.95 10.48 9.23
N LYS A 69 -2.81 9.23 9.63
CA LYS A 69 -2.58 8.86 11.04
C LYS A 69 -1.08 8.74 11.26
N GLU A 70 -0.59 9.15 12.42
CA GLU A 70 0.80 8.90 12.85
C GLU A 70 1.18 7.41 12.74
N ASN A 71 0.28 6.52 13.15
CA ASN A 71 0.46 5.07 13.10
C ASN A 71 -0.01 4.42 11.79
N ALA A 72 -0.13 5.17 10.69
CA ALA A 72 -0.50 4.58 9.40
C ALA A 72 0.69 3.82 8.80
N ASP A 73 0.74 2.51 9.01
CA ASP A 73 1.83 1.67 8.51
C ASP A 73 1.97 1.72 6.98
N PHE A 74 0.88 1.92 6.21
CA PHE A 74 0.89 1.78 4.75
C PHE A 74 0.86 3.12 4.02
N LEU A 75 1.79 3.28 3.09
CA LEU A 75 1.85 4.38 2.13
C LEU A 75 1.34 3.97 0.74
N GLU A 76 1.69 2.75 0.33
CA GLU A 76 1.21 2.10 -0.89
C GLU A 76 0.93 0.62 -0.60
N ASN A 77 -0.30 0.19 -0.89
CA ASN A 77 -0.74 -1.17 -0.59
C ASN A 77 -0.93 -1.95 -1.90
N LYS A 78 -0.34 -3.16 -1.98
CA LYS A 78 -0.49 -4.08 -3.12
C LYS A 78 -0.05 -3.43 -4.43
N ILE A 79 1.21 -2.97 -4.48
CA ILE A 79 1.77 -2.25 -5.62
C ILE A 79 1.71 -3.13 -6.88
N SER A 80 1.20 -2.57 -7.97
CA SER A 80 1.23 -3.19 -9.30
C SER A 80 2.49 -2.79 -10.06
N ALA A 81 2.88 -3.55 -11.09
CA ALA A 81 4.01 -3.19 -11.97
C ALA A 81 3.87 -1.76 -12.55
N LYS A 82 2.65 -1.38 -12.96
CA LYS A 82 2.35 -0.02 -13.43
C LYS A 82 2.63 1.04 -12.37
N ARG A 83 2.17 0.82 -11.12
CA ARG A 83 2.41 1.78 -10.04
C ARG A 83 3.87 1.79 -9.59
N ALA A 84 4.54 0.64 -9.60
CA ALA A 84 5.97 0.55 -9.34
C ALA A 84 6.76 1.40 -10.35
N SER A 85 6.46 1.29 -11.65
CA SER A 85 7.09 2.12 -12.69
C SER A 85 6.84 3.61 -12.50
N GLN A 86 5.63 4.01 -12.08
CA GLN A 86 5.30 5.42 -11.80
C GLN A 86 6.10 6.02 -10.64
N ILE A 87 6.42 5.21 -9.62
CA ILE A 87 7.17 5.69 -8.45
C ILE A 87 8.68 5.54 -8.65
N LEU A 88 9.13 4.37 -9.12
CA LEU A 88 10.54 3.99 -9.15
C LEU A 88 11.23 4.26 -10.50
N GLY A 89 10.47 4.69 -11.51
CA GLY A 89 10.97 4.93 -12.87
C GLY A 89 11.10 3.65 -13.68
N GLU A 90 11.85 3.71 -14.79
CA GLU A 90 11.99 2.59 -15.74
C GLU A 90 12.66 1.36 -15.10
N ASN A 91 13.61 1.57 -14.19
CA ASN A 91 14.37 0.52 -13.50
C ASN A 91 13.62 -0.09 -12.28
N TRP A 92 12.31 0.10 -12.18
CA TRP A 92 11.52 -0.34 -11.02
C TRP A 92 11.68 -1.83 -10.71
N ALA A 93 11.78 -2.68 -11.73
CA ALA A 93 11.87 -4.12 -11.56
C ALA A 93 13.20 -4.52 -10.88
N ASP A 94 14.31 -3.93 -11.33
CA ASP A 94 15.63 -4.18 -10.75
C ASP A 94 15.71 -3.66 -9.31
N ILE A 95 15.10 -2.52 -9.01
CA ILE A 95 15.03 -1.98 -7.65
C ILE A 95 14.26 -2.92 -6.71
N ILE A 96 13.10 -3.44 -7.13
CA ILE A 96 12.32 -4.37 -6.32
C ILE A 96 13.08 -5.70 -6.16
N MET A 97 13.68 -6.23 -7.23
CA MET A 97 14.47 -7.46 -7.19
C MET A 97 15.67 -7.30 -6.24
N ALA A 98 16.45 -6.23 -6.35
CA ALA A 98 17.57 -5.96 -5.46
C ALA A 98 17.11 -5.84 -3.99
N SER A 99 15.96 -5.19 -3.76
CA SER A 99 15.36 -5.06 -2.43
C SER A 99 14.93 -6.41 -1.84
N THR A 100 14.33 -7.30 -2.62
CA THR A 100 13.92 -8.62 -2.13
C THR A 100 15.11 -9.56 -1.98
N LEU A 101 16.14 -9.44 -2.83
CA LEU A 101 17.38 -10.18 -2.71
C LEU A 101 18.19 -9.78 -1.46
N SER A 102 18.14 -8.51 -1.03
CA SER A 102 18.83 -8.08 0.18
C SER A 102 18.30 -8.75 1.46
N ILE A 103 17.07 -9.27 1.43
CA ILE A 103 16.44 -10.03 2.52
C ILE A 103 16.18 -11.50 2.12
N LYS A 104 16.90 -12.04 1.12
CA LYS A 104 16.68 -13.38 0.55
C LYS A 104 16.61 -14.50 1.60
N GLN A 105 17.49 -14.44 2.60
CA GLN A 105 17.54 -15.46 3.67
C GLN A 105 16.27 -15.49 4.53
N GLU A 106 15.60 -14.34 4.69
CA GLU A 106 14.34 -14.23 5.44
C GLU A 106 13.16 -14.88 4.72
N PHE A 107 13.27 -15.10 3.40
CA PHE A 107 12.31 -15.89 2.64
C PHE A 107 12.57 -17.39 2.82
N TYR A 108 13.83 -17.80 2.77
CA TYR A 108 14.21 -19.21 2.90
C TYR A 108 14.02 -19.78 4.31
N SER A 109 14.14 -18.94 5.34
CA SER A 109 13.93 -19.36 6.73
C SER A 109 12.46 -19.61 7.09
N ARG A 110 11.51 -19.30 6.21
CA ARG A 110 10.08 -19.37 6.51
C ARG A 110 9.47 -20.72 6.12
N PRO A 111 8.58 -21.26 6.96
CA PRO A 111 7.65 -22.28 6.51
C PRO A 111 6.81 -21.75 5.34
N LEU A 112 6.51 -22.63 4.40
CA LEU A 112 5.66 -22.37 3.24
C LEU A 112 4.34 -23.12 3.32
N ILE A 113 4.25 -24.14 4.19
CA ILE A 113 3.09 -25.00 4.37
C ILE A 113 2.77 -25.02 5.86
N TYR A 114 1.52 -24.74 6.22
CA TYR A 114 1.09 -24.55 7.60
C TYR A 114 -0.01 -25.53 7.97
N LYS A 115 0.35 -26.64 8.64
CA LYS A 115 -0.61 -27.63 9.15
C LYS A 115 -1.31 -27.17 10.44
N GLU A 116 -0.71 -26.23 11.16
CA GLU A 116 -1.33 -25.49 12.26
C GLU A 116 -1.20 -23.98 12.00
N SER A 117 -1.97 -23.16 12.73
CA SER A 117 -1.80 -21.72 12.69
C SER A 117 -0.44 -21.29 13.22
N TYR A 118 0.16 -20.28 12.59
CA TYR A 118 1.42 -19.70 13.02
C TYR A 118 1.42 -18.20 12.81
N ALA A 119 1.64 -17.45 13.89
CA ALA A 119 1.53 -15.99 13.90
C ALA A 119 0.18 -15.52 13.29
N ARG A 120 0.22 -14.84 12.15
CA ARG A 120 -0.98 -14.36 11.42
C ARG A 120 -1.39 -15.28 10.26
N THR A 121 -0.73 -16.42 10.09
CA THR A 121 -1.05 -17.39 9.05
C THR A 121 -2.05 -18.42 9.61
N GLU A 122 -3.17 -18.57 8.92
CA GLU A 122 -4.23 -19.51 9.26
C GLU A 122 -3.78 -20.97 9.03
N CYS A 123 -4.33 -21.88 9.82
CA CYS A 123 -4.18 -23.32 9.64
C CYS A 123 -4.65 -23.74 8.24
N GLY A 124 -3.94 -24.68 7.61
CA GLY A 124 -4.22 -25.15 6.26
C GLY A 124 -3.75 -24.22 5.14
N SER A 125 -2.76 -23.38 5.41
CA SER A 125 -2.23 -22.43 4.43
C SER A 125 -1.03 -23.00 3.67
N ILE A 126 -0.97 -22.76 2.36
CA ILE A 126 0.21 -22.95 1.51
C ILE A 126 0.56 -21.61 0.87
N THR A 127 1.81 -21.16 1.02
CA THR A 127 2.27 -19.88 0.50
C THR A 127 2.41 -19.89 -1.02
N LEU A 128 1.77 -18.91 -1.67
CA LEU A 128 1.89 -18.65 -3.10
C LEU A 128 3.06 -17.69 -3.38
N GLY A 129 3.31 -16.76 -2.46
CA GLY A 129 4.37 -15.77 -2.58
C GLY A 129 4.11 -14.58 -1.68
N TRP A 130 4.75 -13.45 -1.97
CA TRP A 130 4.65 -12.23 -1.20
C TRP A 130 4.35 -11.02 -2.08
N LYS A 131 3.42 -10.19 -1.61
CA LYS A 131 3.07 -8.89 -2.19
C LYS A 131 4.07 -7.83 -1.71
N PHE A 132 4.33 -6.84 -2.54
CA PHE A 132 5.17 -5.69 -2.19
C PHE A 132 4.32 -4.50 -1.74
N GLU A 133 4.68 -3.89 -0.62
CA GLU A 133 3.98 -2.74 -0.03
C GLU A 133 5.01 -1.69 0.42
N PHE A 134 4.68 -0.40 0.29
CA PHE A 134 5.46 0.67 0.93
C PHE A 134 4.84 1.06 2.26
N VAL A 135 5.71 1.21 3.24
CA VAL A 135 5.37 1.48 4.63
C VAL A 135 6.25 2.58 5.19
N ASN A 136 5.73 3.34 6.16
CA ASN A 136 6.46 4.45 6.77
C ASN A 136 7.32 4.03 7.98
N LYS A 137 7.33 2.74 8.30
CA LYS A 137 8.17 2.15 9.35
C LYS A 137 8.50 0.71 8.99
N PRO A 138 9.60 0.13 9.51
CA PRO A 138 9.93 -1.27 9.28
C PRO A 138 8.80 -2.20 9.74
N GLY A 139 8.61 -3.32 9.03
CA GLY A 139 7.52 -4.24 9.27
C GLY A 139 7.98 -5.71 9.27
N GLY A 140 8.34 -6.23 10.44
CA GLY A 140 8.83 -7.61 10.58
C GLY A 140 10.12 -7.89 9.77
N HIS A 141 10.51 -9.16 9.67
CA HIS A 141 11.77 -9.54 9.02
C HIS A 141 11.74 -9.48 7.49
N LEU A 142 10.55 -9.55 6.89
CA LEU A 142 10.38 -9.41 5.44
C LEU A 142 10.21 -7.94 5.04
N SER A 143 11.10 -7.07 5.51
CA SER A 143 11.08 -5.65 5.22
C SER A 143 12.49 -5.07 5.13
N GLY A 144 12.62 -3.92 4.46
CA GLY A 144 13.89 -3.22 4.31
C GLY A 144 13.67 -1.78 3.87
N ARG A 145 14.70 -0.93 4.00
CA ARG A 145 14.61 0.48 3.59
C ARG A 145 14.58 0.58 2.06
N MET A 146 13.73 1.44 1.52
CA MET A 146 13.68 1.72 0.09
C MET A 146 14.69 2.83 -0.27
N PRO A 147 15.52 2.64 -1.31
CA PRO A 147 16.44 3.66 -1.78
C PRO A 147 15.72 4.65 -2.71
N LEU A 148 14.86 5.51 -2.16
CA LEU A 148 14.10 6.50 -2.95
C LEU A 148 14.86 7.82 -3.09
N THR A 149 14.77 8.44 -4.26
CA THR A 149 15.16 9.86 -4.42
C THR A 149 14.11 10.77 -3.76
N ARG A 150 14.47 12.04 -3.54
CA ARG A 150 13.52 13.05 -3.01
C ARG A 150 12.26 13.17 -3.87
N GLU A 151 12.39 13.11 -5.19
CA GLU A 151 11.25 13.20 -6.12
C GLU A 151 10.33 11.98 -6.01
N GLN A 152 10.89 10.78 -5.93
CA GLN A 152 10.11 9.55 -5.76
C GLN A 152 9.40 9.54 -4.41
N LEU A 153 10.08 10.00 -3.36
CA LEU A 153 9.50 10.17 -2.04
C LEU A 153 8.32 11.16 -2.07
N LEU A 154 8.49 12.31 -2.71
CA LEU A 154 7.40 13.27 -2.94
C LEU A 154 6.23 12.63 -3.68
N ASP A 155 6.46 11.79 -4.69
CA ASP A 155 5.37 11.12 -5.41
C ASP A 155 4.61 10.11 -4.54
N VAL A 156 5.29 9.38 -3.65
CA VAL A 156 4.61 8.44 -2.74
C VAL A 156 3.58 9.16 -1.87
N TYR A 157 3.91 10.39 -1.44
CA TYR A 157 3.06 11.21 -0.59
C TYR A 157 2.02 12.04 -1.37
N SER A 158 2.42 12.66 -2.48
CA SER A 158 1.56 13.57 -3.27
C SER A 158 0.71 12.85 -4.33
N GLY A 159 1.23 11.79 -4.95
CA GLY A 159 0.61 11.10 -6.06
C GLY A 159 0.68 11.82 -7.41
N ALA A 160 1.69 12.66 -7.63
CA ALA A 160 1.89 13.43 -8.86
C ALA A 160 2.02 12.58 -10.15
N ASN A 161 2.44 11.32 -10.03
CA ASN A 161 2.60 10.36 -11.13
C ASN A 161 1.47 9.33 -11.20
N LEU A 162 0.40 9.49 -10.40
CA LEU A 162 -0.79 8.66 -10.52
C LEU A 162 -1.48 8.85 -11.89
N SER A 163 -2.44 7.98 -12.19
CA SER A 163 -3.21 8.06 -13.43
C SER A 163 -3.91 9.43 -13.56
N PRO A 164 -4.15 9.92 -14.80
CA PRO A 164 -4.85 11.19 -15.01
C PRO A 164 -6.20 11.27 -14.29
N ASP A 165 -6.92 10.15 -14.18
CA ASP A 165 -8.20 10.11 -13.46
C ASP A 165 -8.05 10.34 -11.95
N LYS A 166 -6.98 9.84 -11.35
CA LYS A 166 -6.68 10.09 -9.93
C LYS A 166 -6.13 11.48 -9.69
N ARG A 167 -5.29 11.99 -10.59
CA ARG A 167 -4.70 13.34 -10.44
C ARG A 167 -5.73 14.44 -10.63
N ASN A 168 -6.56 14.31 -11.66
CA ASN A 168 -7.61 15.27 -11.99
C ASN A 168 -8.94 14.78 -11.41
N ALA A 169 -9.00 14.68 -10.08
CA ALA A 169 -10.15 14.11 -9.39
C ALA A 169 -11.39 15.03 -9.49
N SER A 170 -12.56 14.41 -9.32
CA SER A 170 -13.84 15.10 -9.22
C SER A 170 -14.08 15.55 -7.78
N VAL A 171 -14.41 16.82 -7.59
CA VAL A 171 -14.81 17.40 -6.31
C VAL A 171 -16.22 17.91 -6.48
N ASP A 172 -17.18 17.35 -5.74
CA ASP A 172 -18.63 17.61 -5.87
C ASP A 172 -19.15 17.54 -7.32
N GLY A 173 -18.67 16.55 -8.08
CA GLY A 173 -19.08 16.32 -9.47
C GLY A 173 -18.32 17.14 -10.52
N VAL A 174 -17.47 18.09 -10.10
CA VAL A 174 -16.66 18.91 -11.00
C VAL A 174 -15.24 18.36 -11.09
N LYS A 175 -14.79 18.07 -12.31
CA LYS A 175 -13.41 17.62 -12.55
C LYS A 175 -12.44 18.80 -12.45
N ILE A 176 -11.54 18.75 -11.47
CA ILE A 176 -10.56 19.82 -11.21
C ILE A 176 -9.15 19.29 -11.52
N PRO A 177 -8.36 19.99 -12.35
CA PRO A 177 -6.97 19.58 -12.64
C PRO A 177 -6.12 19.48 -11.36
N ASN A 178 -5.36 18.40 -11.21
CA ASN A 178 -4.46 18.13 -10.09
C ASN A 178 -5.08 18.17 -8.69
N SER A 179 -6.41 18.16 -8.55
CA SER A 179 -7.13 18.16 -7.26
C SER A 179 -6.89 16.90 -6.43
N GLY A 180 -6.47 15.81 -7.07
CA GLY A 180 -6.11 14.56 -6.40
C GLY A 180 -4.64 14.46 -6.01
N VAL A 181 -3.80 15.43 -6.41
CA VAL A 181 -2.37 15.50 -6.05
C VAL A 181 -2.20 16.35 -4.80
N ALA A 182 -1.83 15.73 -3.69
CA ALA A 182 -1.75 16.41 -2.40
C ALA A 182 -0.55 17.37 -2.33
N ASN A 183 -0.74 18.54 -1.70
CA ASN A 183 0.32 19.51 -1.41
C ASN A 183 0.46 19.81 0.10
N TYR A 184 -0.46 19.33 0.94
CA TYR A 184 -0.30 19.34 2.40
C TYR A 184 -0.57 17.96 3.00
N VAL A 185 0.06 17.68 4.13
CA VAL A 185 -0.26 16.57 5.02
C VAL A 185 -0.88 17.12 6.29
N LEU A 186 -1.97 16.50 6.74
CA LEU A 186 -2.61 16.76 8.02
C LEU A 186 -2.58 15.49 8.88
N MET A 187 -1.94 15.58 10.04
CA MET A 187 -1.83 14.47 10.98
C MET A 187 -3.04 14.43 11.92
N TYR A 188 -3.77 13.32 11.89
CA TYR A 188 -5.02 13.07 12.63
C TYR A 188 -4.86 13.31 14.13
N ASP A 189 -3.78 12.79 14.71
CA ASP A 189 -3.45 12.81 16.14
C ASP A 189 -3.27 14.23 16.69
N LYS A 190 -2.99 15.18 15.80
CA LYS A 190 -2.87 16.61 16.13
C LYS A 190 -4.20 17.35 16.05
N ILE A 191 -5.30 16.67 15.70
CA ILE A 191 -6.64 17.27 15.68
C ILE A 191 -7.23 17.22 17.08
N SER A 192 -7.08 18.33 17.79
CA SER A 192 -7.89 18.70 18.95
C SER A 192 -8.84 19.87 18.63
N SER A 193 -9.01 20.17 17.34
CA SER A 193 -9.47 21.47 16.87
C SER A 193 -10.91 21.48 16.37
N ASP A 194 -11.59 22.58 16.68
CA ASP A 194 -12.93 22.97 16.31
C ASP A 194 -12.99 24.14 15.30
N THR A 195 -11.85 24.69 14.86
CA THR A 195 -11.82 25.84 13.92
C THR A 195 -10.91 25.62 12.72
N VAL A 196 -11.25 26.30 11.62
CA VAL A 196 -10.48 26.29 10.36
C VAL A 196 -9.04 26.80 10.56
N GLN A 197 -8.85 27.88 11.33
CA GLN A 197 -7.52 28.47 11.54
C GLN A 197 -6.56 27.49 12.21
N LYS A 198 -7.02 26.79 13.25
CA LYS A 198 -6.21 25.82 13.98
C LYS A 198 -5.81 24.64 13.08
N ILE A 199 -6.70 24.19 12.18
CA ILE A 199 -6.34 23.18 11.18
C ILE A 199 -5.27 23.71 10.21
N VAL A 200 -5.46 24.92 9.68
CA VAL A 200 -4.50 25.55 8.76
C VAL A 200 -3.11 25.69 9.40
N ASN A 201 -3.04 26.05 10.68
CA ASN A 201 -1.78 26.20 11.42
C ASN A 201 -0.98 24.90 11.58
N ILE A 202 -1.63 23.74 11.48
CA ILE A 202 -0.97 22.42 11.62
C ILE A 202 -0.81 21.69 10.29
N LEU A 203 -1.18 22.31 9.16
CA LEU A 203 -0.89 21.78 7.83
C LEU A 203 0.62 21.82 7.58
N ILE A 204 1.16 20.69 7.13
CA ILE A 204 2.57 20.57 6.78
C ILE A 204 2.64 20.47 5.25
N PRO A 205 3.33 21.39 4.54
CA PRO A 205 3.59 21.22 3.11
C PRO A 205 4.23 19.85 2.85
N VAL A 206 3.82 19.16 1.78
CA VAL A 206 4.33 17.81 1.48
C VAL A 206 5.85 17.82 1.34
N GLU A 207 6.42 18.89 0.79
CA GLU A 207 7.85 19.13 0.66
C GLU A 207 8.58 19.14 2.00
N ASN A 208 8.00 19.79 3.01
CA ASN A 208 8.56 19.80 4.36
C ASN A 208 8.34 18.44 5.04
N TYR A 209 7.21 17.78 4.77
CA TYR A 209 6.89 16.49 5.38
C TYR A 209 7.90 15.41 4.97
N VAL A 210 8.29 15.36 3.70
CA VAL A 210 9.28 14.37 3.23
C VAL A 210 10.70 14.63 3.77
N GLU A 211 11.01 15.86 4.17
CA GLU A 211 12.27 16.19 4.82
C GLU A 211 12.26 15.78 6.30
N MET A 212 11.11 15.89 6.97
CA MET A 212 10.92 15.40 8.34
C MET A 212 10.87 13.88 8.43
N TYR A 213 10.32 13.21 7.40
CA TYR A 213 10.11 11.76 7.36
C TYR A 213 10.69 11.17 6.06
N PRO A 214 12.02 11.15 5.89
CA PRO A 214 12.66 10.73 4.65
C PRO A 214 12.60 9.21 4.42
N ASP A 215 12.32 8.44 5.47
CA ASP A 215 12.43 6.99 5.44
C ASP A 215 11.12 6.30 5.04
N ILE A 216 11.20 5.62 3.90
CA ILE A 216 10.21 4.65 3.46
C ILE A 216 10.86 3.27 3.46
N PHE A 217 10.08 2.28 3.89
CA PHE A 217 10.47 0.88 3.87
C PHE A 217 9.54 0.12 2.93
N PHE A 218 10.02 -0.98 2.37
CA PHE A 218 9.16 -1.98 1.75
C PHE A 218 8.83 -3.07 2.77
N ALA A 219 7.67 -3.70 2.61
CA ALA A 219 7.30 -4.92 3.31
C ALA A 219 6.76 -5.95 2.33
N CYS A 220 7.21 -7.20 2.48
CA CYS A 220 6.79 -8.35 1.70
C CYS A 220 5.77 -9.16 2.50
N LYS A 221 4.48 -9.09 2.13
CA LYS A 221 3.40 -9.79 2.83
C LYS A 221 2.92 -11.01 2.10
N ALA A 222 2.85 -12.13 2.81
CA ALA A 222 2.42 -13.40 2.25
C ALA A 222 1.03 -13.31 1.59
N LEU A 223 0.89 -14.05 0.50
CA LEU A 223 -0.37 -14.47 -0.10
C LEU A 223 -0.42 -15.99 0.02
N ASN A 224 -1.43 -16.51 0.70
CA ASN A 224 -1.57 -17.93 0.98
C ASN A 224 -2.83 -18.50 0.32
N TYR A 225 -2.72 -19.71 -0.22
CA TYR A 225 -3.85 -20.55 -0.56
C TYR A 225 -4.27 -21.34 0.68
N ARG A 226 -5.53 -21.16 1.10
CA ARG A 226 -6.09 -21.86 2.27
C ARG A 226 -6.81 -23.10 1.78
N THR A 227 -6.24 -24.28 1.99
CA THR A 227 -6.73 -25.53 1.40
C THR A 227 -8.11 -25.92 1.93
N PHE A 228 -8.40 -25.71 3.23
CA PHE A 228 -9.68 -26.09 3.82
C PHE A 228 -10.86 -25.26 3.31
N SER A 229 -10.63 -23.98 2.98
CA SER A 229 -11.65 -23.08 2.45
C SER A 229 -11.52 -22.83 0.95
N GLN A 230 -10.53 -23.46 0.31
CA GLN A 230 -10.22 -23.39 -1.12
C GLN A 230 -10.18 -21.95 -1.66
N LYS A 231 -9.55 -21.03 -0.91
CA LYS A 231 -9.54 -19.60 -1.25
C LYS A 231 -8.21 -18.90 -0.95
N TYR A 232 -7.98 -17.80 -1.63
CA TYR A 232 -6.87 -16.85 -1.47
C TYR A 232 -7.35 -15.43 -1.80
N ASP A 233 -6.54 -14.41 -1.55
CA ASP A 233 -6.98 -13.00 -1.62
C ASP A 233 -6.97 -12.40 -3.05
N GLY A 234 -7.27 -13.24 -4.04
CA GLY A 234 -7.37 -12.94 -5.47
C GLY A 234 -6.03 -12.73 -6.19
N ASN A 235 -6.12 -12.26 -7.44
CA ASN A 235 -4.97 -12.04 -8.32
C ASN A 235 -4.12 -10.84 -7.89
N ARG A 236 -3.26 -11.03 -6.90
CA ARG A 236 -2.34 -9.98 -6.43
C ARG A 236 -0.98 -10.16 -7.10
N PRO A 237 -0.39 -9.10 -7.68
CA PRO A 237 1.01 -9.13 -8.13
C PRO A 237 1.96 -9.49 -6.98
N LEU A 238 2.92 -10.37 -7.25
CA LEU A 238 3.86 -10.89 -6.26
C LEU A 238 5.27 -10.40 -6.57
N SER A 239 6.00 -9.87 -5.57
CA SER A 239 7.41 -9.49 -5.71
C SER A 239 8.36 -10.68 -5.64
N VAL A 240 7.95 -11.72 -4.91
CA VAL A 240 8.60 -13.03 -4.87
C VAL A 240 7.48 -14.06 -4.87
N TYR A 241 7.57 -15.09 -5.70
CA TYR A 241 6.58 -16.16 -5.73
C TYR A 241 7.22 -17.54 -5.68
N ILE A 242 6.41 -18.53 -5.28
CA ILE A 242 6.82 -19.92 -5.24
C ILE A 242 6.30 -20.62 -6.49
N ASN A 243 7.20 -20.95 -7.41
CA ASN A 243 6.94 -21.86 -8.50
C ASN A 243 6.92 -23.30 -7.97
N TRP A 244 5.78 -23.74 -7.45
CA TRP A 244 5.59 -25.11 -6.99
C TRP A 244 5.75 -26.11 -8.13
N ARG A 245 6.45 -27.22 -7.87
CA ARG A 245 6.66 -28.31 -8.83
C ARG A 245 6.46 -29.67 -8.18
N VAL A 246 6.19 -30.68 -9.01
CA VAL A 246 6.26 -32.08 -8.61
C VAL A 246 7.58 -32.64 -9.11
N GLU A 247 8.47 -32.99 -8.19
CA GLU A 247 9.78 -33.57 -8.49
C GLU A 247 9.92 -34.86 -7.69
N ASN A 248 10.19 -35.98 -8.37
CA ASN A 248 10.30 -37.30 -7.73
C ASN A 248 9.11 -37.67 -6.84
N GLY A 249 7.89 -37.32 -7.28
CA GLY A 249 6.66 -37.57 -6.50
C GLY A 249 6.50 -36.69 -5.26
N ARG A 250 7.22 -35.58 -5.16
CA ARG A 250 7.19 -34.66 -4.01
C ARG A 250 6.89 -33.23 -4.44
N LEU A 251 6.12 -32.53 -3.61
CA LEU A 251 5.86 -31.09 -3.75
C LEU A 251 7.13 -30.31 -3.39
N THR A 252 7.63 -29.54 -4.35
CA THR A 252 8.92 -28.84 -4.26
C THR A 252 8.75 -27.34 -4.51
N PRO A 253 9.20 -26.47 -3.60
CA PRO A 253 9.15 -25.02 -3.80
C PRO A 253 10.36 -24.50 -4.59
N HIS A 254 10.12 -23.66 -5.59
CA HIS A 254 11.16 -22.88 -6.26
C HIS A 254 10.86 -21.39 -6.12
N PHE A 255 11.72 -20.64 -5.43
CA PHE A 255 11.54 -19.21 -5.25
C PHE A 255 11.96 -18.44 -6.51
N VAL A 256 11.11 -17.52 -6.97
CA VAL A 256 11.37 -16.66 -8.13
C VAL A 256 11.44 -15.20 -7.68
N PHE A 257 12.57 -14.55 -7.91
CA PHE A 257 12.88 -13.17 -7.48
C PHE A 257 13.03 -12.18 -8.64
N ASP A 258 13.31 -12.68 -9.85
CA ASP A 258 13.70 -11.93 -11.05
C ASP A 258 12.51 -11.52 -11.94
N GLU A 259 11.29 -11.90 -11.55
CA GLU A 259 10.04 -11.49 -12.20
C GLU A 259 9.09 -10.71 -11.28
N PRO A 260 9.56 -9.67 -10.56
CA PRO A 260 8.74 -8.99 -9.57
C PRO A 260 7.51 -8.35 -10.22
N LEU A 261 6.35 -8.58 -9.61
CA LEU A 261 5.03 -8.03 -9.96
C LEU A 261 4.50 -8.42 -11.35
N LYS A 262 5.18 -9.32 -12.09
CA LYS A 262 4.73 -9.85 -13.38
C LYS A 262 3.76 -11.02 -13.21
N VAL A 263 3.99 -11.84 -12.19
CA VAL A 263 3.15 -12.99 -11.85
C VAL A 263 2.26 -12.67 -10.67
N GLY A 264 0.98 -12.99 -10.80
CA GLY A 264 -0.02 -12.78 -9.77
C GLY A 264 -0.50 -14.07 -9.10
N GLY A 265 -1.24 -13.92 -8.01
CA GLY A 265 -1.77 -15.02 -7.20
C GLY A 265 -2.52 -16.10 -7.98
N ASP A 266 -3.28 -15.74 -9.01
CA ASP A 266 -4.11 -16.70 -9.76
C ASP A 266 -3.24 -17.73 -10.51
N ALA A 267 -2.17 -17.26 -11.15
CA ALA A 267 -1.25 -18.11 -11.90
C ALA A 267 -0.55 -19.11 -10.96
N VAL A 268 -0.08 -18.63 -9.81
CA VAL A 268 0.61 -19.48 -8.83
C VAL A 268 -0.35 -20.45 -8.14
N ALA A 269 -1.56 -20.00 -7.79
CA ALA A 269 -2.60 -20.85 -7.20
C ALA A 269 -3.00 -21.97 -8.16
N LYS A 270 -3.21 -21.66 -9.45
CA LYS A 270 -3.50 -22.65 -10.49
C LYS A 270 -2.39 -23.70 -10.60
N ASN A 271 -1.13 -23.26 -10.59
CA ASN A 271 0.02 -24.15 -10.64
C ASN A 271 0.13 -25.04 -9.38
N LEU A 272 -0.04 -24.47 -8.19
CA LEU A 272 -0.07 -25.23 -6.93
C LEU A 272 -1.17 -26.29 -6.95
N LEU A 273 -2.40 -25.92 -7.34
CA LEU A 273 -3.52 -26.84 -7.43
C LEU A 273 -3.26 -28.01 -8.40
N TYR A 274 -2.61 -27.73 -9.53
CA TYR A 274 -2.17 -28.78 -10.45
C TYR A 274 -1.19 -29.75 -9.77
N CYS A 275 -0.18 -29.22 -9.05
CA CYS A 275 0.78 -30.05 -8.32
C CYS A 275 0.11 -30.91 -7.25
N LEU A 276 -0.78 -30.32 -6.45
CA LEU A 276 -1.52 -31.02 -5.40
C LEU A 276 -2.39 -32.15 -5.98
N LYS A 277 -3.10 -31.89 -7.08
CA LYS A 277 -3.88 -32.91 -7.79
C LYS A 277 -3.02 -34.06 -8.30
N THR A 278 -1.86 -33.76 -8.90
CA THR A 278 -0.91 -34.77 -9.40
C THR A 278 -0.40 -35.67 -8.27
N LEU A 279 -0.26 -35.13 -7.06
CA LEU A 279 0.17 -35.88 -5.87
C LEU A 279 -0.98 -36.56 -5.10
N GLY A 280 -2.24 -36.38 -5.52
CA GLY A 280 -3.40 -36.87 -4.77
C GLY A 280 -3.62 -36.18 -3.42
N ILE A 281 -3.14 -34.94 -3.27
CA ILE A 281 -3.24 -34.15 -2.03
C ILE A 281 -4.42 -33.17 -2.16
N ASN A 282 -5.41 -33.30 -1.28
CA ASN A 282 -6.58 -32.44 -1.22
C ASN A 282 -6.36 -31.24 -0.29
N ASN A 283 -5.63 -31.43 0.81
CA ASN A 283 -5.35 -30.40 1.80
C ASN A 283 -4.03 -30.68 2.55
N THR A 284 -3.64 -29.76 3.42
CA THR A 284 -2.39 -29.86 4.18
C THR A 284 -2.33 -31.05 5.15
N ASP A 285 -3.46 -31.65 5.56
CA ASP A 285 -3.43 -32.80 6.49
C ASP A 285 -2.80 -34.02 5.85
N GLN A 286 -2.92 -34.13 4.53
CA GLN A 286 -2.33 -35.21 3.74
C GLN A 286 -0.85 -34.97 3.41
N ILE A 287 -0.30 -33.81 3.75
CA ILE A 287 1.13 -33.50 3.58
C ILE A 287 1.93 -34.16 4.70
N ASN A 288 2.96 -34.92 4.30
CA ASN A 288 3.85 -35.67 5.17
C ASN A 288 5.25 -35.76 4.55
N ILE A 289 6.23 -36.28 5.30
CA ILE A 289 7.64 -36.29 4.89
C ILE A 289 7.92 -37.04 3.57
N SER A 290 7.02 -37.93 3.13
CA SER A 290 7.20 -38.67 1.88
C SER A 290 6.78 -37.90 0.63
N ASN A 291 5.93 -36.87 0.77
CA ASN A 291 5.35 -36.14 -0.37
C ASN A 291 5.76 -34.65 -0.46
N VAL A 292 6.71 -34.21 0.35
CA VAL A 292 7.39 -32.91 0.23
C VAL A 292 8.89 -33.10 0.06
N SER A 293 9.54 -32.23 -0.71
CA SER A 293 10.98 -32.36 -0.97
C SER A 293 11.85 -31.99 0.23
N CYS A 294 11.34 -31.17 1.14
CA CYS A 294 12.02 -30.67 2.32
C CYS A 294 11.00 -30.57 3.46
N SER A 295 11.32 -31.11 4.64
CA SER A 295 10.41 -31.05 5.79
C SER A 295 10.41 -29.68 6.48
N GLU A 296 11.50 -28.90 6.36
CA GLU A 296 11.65 -27.60 7.04
C GLU A 296 10.68 -26.54 6.51
N ILE A 297 10.16 -26.71 5.29
CA ILE A 297 9.12 -25.82 4.74
C ILE A 297 7.73 -26.08 5.33
N VAL A 298 7.55 -27.17 6.10
CA VAL A 298 6.26 -27.53 6.69
C VAL A 298 6.27 -27.21 8.18
N TYR A 299 5.46 -26.23 8.58
CA TYR A 299 5.21 -25.94 9.97
C TYR A 299 4.30 -27.01 10.56
N ARG A 300 4.79 -27.68 11.63
CA ARG A 300 4.11 -28.77 12.35
C ARG A 300 3.81 -29.97 11.45
N LEU A 301 4.86 -30.47 10.77
CA LEU A 301 4.79 -31.67 9.94
C LEU A 301 4.31 -32.90 10.71
#